data_AF-A0A9E1AU13-F1
#
_entry.id   AF-A0A9E1AU13-F1
#
_cell.length_a   1.000
_cell.length_b   1.000
_cell.length_c   1.000
_cell.angle_alpha   90.00
_cell.angle_beta   90.00
_cell.angle_gamma   90.00
#
_symmetry.space_group_name_H-M   'P 1'
#
loop_
_entity.id
_entity.type
_entity.pdbx_description
1 polymer ?
#
loop_
_entity_poly.entity_id
_entity_poly.type
_entity_poly.pdbx_seq_one_letter_code
_entity_poly.pdbx_strand_id
1 'polypeptide(L)'
;MKKKLSMLVAAVLLVMSAAGCGENPVPSGTDSNTANNSSVTEDASSETPVKKDENLNPLTGEYNLKDRAVGKRPVSVMVNNIKKAWPQYGLSSADICYEIVVEGGITRIMAVFADYQSVPKIGSVRSVRHYFLDCSAPLNTIFVHWGGSTPGYDAVKSRGINNIDGMSMSKVSFLRDNQLKKEKGQEFSNFTNAELIQKGIEKKKYNTSGTPNPGFQFDPTGQVTGSVAATDISVKFSGYVTADFDYDSTTGKYLKSEFGQKQIDKNNNQQIAVDNVFVLYADIHLYAGSNKWMDVEYNKGGSGYYISKGTKTDFTWSKSGSNKPFQFKDASGANLKVNPGKSWFCIVSDEQKGNTTIK
;
A
#
# COMPACT_ATOMS: atom_id res chain seq x y z
N MET A 1 -22.88 -57.26 24.20
CA MET A 1 -23.38 -58.59 23.73
C MET A 1 -22.96 -58.81 22.27
N LYS A 2 -22.96 -60.07 21.83
CA LYS A 2 -22.84 -60.60 20.44
C LYS A 2 -22.60 -59.61 19.25
N LYS A 3 -21.45 -59.81 18.58
CA LYS A 3 -21.29 -60.05 17.10
C LYS A 3 -21.50 -58.85 16.14
N LYS A 4 -20.79 -58.69 14.99
CA LYS A 4 -19.78 -59.46 14.21
C LYS A 4 -18.95 -58.44 13.35
N LEU A 5 -17.64 -58.58 13.03
CA LEU A 5 -16.98 -59.49 12.04
C LEU A 5 -17.40 -59.16 10.58
N SER A 6 -16.59 -59.00 9.52
CA SER A 6 -15.19 -59.35 9.09
C SER A 6 -14.74 -58.35 7.97
N MET A 7 -13.54 -58.25 7.36
CA MET A 7 -12.12 -58.73 7.51
C MET A 7 -11.22 -57.83 6.57
N LEU A 8 -9.88 -57.74 6.66
CA LEU A 8 -8.79 -58.60 6.10
C LEU A 8 -8.87 -58.83 4.57
N VAL A 9 -7.79 -58.88 3.76
CA VAL A 9 -6.31 -58.93 3.94
C VAL A 9 -5.66 -57.92 2.93
N ALA A 10 -4.36 -57.75 2.63
CA ALA A 10 -3.07 -58.42 2.92
C ALA A 10 -1.90 -57.40 2.91
N ALA A 11 -0.65 -57.88 3.03
CA ALA A 11 0.61 -57.14 2.78
C ALA A 11 1.70 -58.11 2.26
N VAL A 12 2.74 -57.59 1.60
CA VAL A 12 4.05 -58.26 1.39
C VAL A 12 5.17 -57.20 1.46
N LEU A 13 6.32 -57.58 2.03
CA LEU A 13 7.55 -56.78 2.13
C LEU A 13 8.65 -57.40 1.23
N LEU A 14 9.70 -56.65 0.84
CA LEU A 14 11.09 -56.91 1.28
C LEU A 14 12.17 -55.94 0.72
N VAL A 15 13.07 -55.53 1.64
CA VAL A 15 14.55 -55.43 1.55
C VAL A 15 15.29 -54.61 0.46
N MET A 16 15.97 -53.58 0.98
CA MET A 16 17.30 -52.99 0.68
C MET A 16 18.24 -53.58 -0.38
N SER A 17 19.03 -52.70 -0.99
CA SER A 17 20.49 -52.83 -1.19
C SER A 17 21.15 -51.44 -1.32
N ALA A 18 22.44 -51.31 -1.01
CA ALA A 18 23.17 -50.03 -1.09
C ALA A 18 24.66 -50.20 -1.43
N ALA A 19 25.11 -49.50 -2.48
CA ALA A 19 26.48 -49.18 -2.91
C ALA A 19 26.36 -48.47 -4.29
N GLY A 20 27.29 -47.64 -4.78
CA GLY A 20 28.52 -47.08 -4.22
C GLY A 20 29.03 -45.95 -5.14
N CYS A 21 30.03 -45.18 -4.73
CA CYS A 21 30.62 -44.09 -5.55
C CYS A 21 31.85 -44.59 -6.33
N GLY A 22 32.25 -43.90 -7.42
CA GLY A 22 33.64 -43.96 -7.90
C GLY A 22 33.90 -43.77 -9.41
N GLU A 23 34.34 -42.56 -9.76
CA GLU A 23 35.41 -42.23 -10.73
C GLU A 23 35.32 -42.55 -12.24
N ASN A 24 35.87 -41.62 -13.04
CA ASN A 24 36.14 -41.74 -14.48
C ASN A 24 37.56 -42.29 -14.72
N PRO A 25 37.89 -42.70 -15.96
CA PRO A 25 38.91 -41.92 -16.66
C PRO A 25 38.66 -41.69 -18.17
N VAL A 26 39.37 -40.71 -18.72
CA VAL A 26 39.41 -40.35 -20.16
C VAL A 26 40.74 -40.82 -20.78
N PRO A 27 40.75 -41.33 -22.03
CA PRO A 27 41.92 -41.34 -22.89
C PRO A 27 41.78 -40.39 -24.11
N SER A 28 42.93 -40.00 -24.67
CA SER A 28 43.07 -39.00 -25.76
C SER A 28 43.13 -39.63 -27.16
N GLY A 29 42.99 -38.82 -28.22
CA GLY A 29 43.57 -39.16 -29.54
C GLY A 29 42.89 -38.54 -30.78
N THR A 30 43.65 -37.72 -31.52
CA THR A 30 43.46 -37.36 -32.95
C THR A 30 43.34 -38.63 -33.83
N ASP A 31 42.78 -38.63 -35.06
CA ASP A 31 42.95 -37.64 -36.13
C ASP A 31 41.92 -37.74 -37.30
N SER A 32 41.84 -36.66 -38.09
CA SER A 32 41.44 -36.53 -39.51
C SER A 32 40.50 -37.55 -40.21
N ASN A 33 39.31 -37.09 -40.66
CA ASN A 33 39.05 -36.93 -42.12
C ASN A 33 37.77 -36.16 -42.52
N THR A 34 37.70 -35.84 -43.82
CA THR A 34 36.67 -35.08 -44.56
C THR A 34 35.21 -35.58 -44.49
N ALA A 35 34.26 -34.65 -44.40
CA ALA A 35 33.12 -34.55 -45.34
C ALA A 35 32.45 -33.16 -45.27
N ASN A 36 31.96 -32.64 -46.41
CA ASN A 36 31.21 -31.38 -46.48
C ASN A 36 29.70 -31.63 -46.39
N ASN A 37 29.01 -30.98 -45.44
CA ASN A 37 27.59 -30.66 -45.59
C ASN A 37 27.25 -29.36 -44.85
N SER A 38 26.77 -28.35 -45.58
CA SER A 38 26.37 -27.06 -45.01
C SER A 38 24.88 -27.09 -44.66
N SER A 39 24.55 -27.38 -43.40
CA SER A 39 23.23 -27.12 -42.83
C SER A 39 23.25 -25.81 -42.06
N VAL A 40 22.61 -24.76 -42.59
CA VAL A 40 22.42 -23.50 -41.86
C VAL A 40 21.41 -23.76 -40.74
N THR A 41 21.91 -23.98 -39.52
CA THR A 41 21.12 -23.77 -38.31
C THR A 41 21.05 -22.27 -38.07
N GLU A 42 19.89 -21.68 -38.33
CA GLU A 42 19.56 -20.38 -37.74
C GLU A 42 19.59 -20.57 -36.21
N ASP A 43 20.59 -19.97 -35.56
CA ASP A 43 20.60 -19.89 -34.10
C ASP A 43 19.46 -18.95 -33.70
N ALA A 44 18.34 -19.55 -33.31
CA ALA A 44 17.12 -18.86 -32.91
C ALA A 44 17.33 -18.22 -31.53
N SER A 45 18.18 -17.18 -31.52
CA SER A 45 18.53 -16.39 -30.36
C SER A 45 17.25 -15.96 -29.65
N SER A 46 17.00 -16.56 -28.50
CA SER A 46 15.82 -16.30 -27.70
C SER A 46 15.97 -14.92 -27.07
N GLU A 47 15.59 -13.88 -27.84
CA GLU A 47 15.32 -12.54 -27.31
C GLU A 47 14.19 -12.67 -26.28
N THR A 48 14.59 -12.97 -25.05
CA THR A 48 13.72 -12.94 -23.89
C THR A 48 13.24 -11.49 -23.81
N PRO A 49 11.93 -11.18 -23.97
CA PRO A 49 11.51 -9.81 -24.17
C PRO A 49 11.95 -8.94 -23.00
N VAL A 50 12.90 -8.04 -23.25
CA VAL A 50 13.42 -7.12 -22.24
C VAL A 50 12.22 -6.30 -21.78
N LYS A 51 11.77 -6.56 -20.54
CA LYS A 51 10.65 -5.82 -19.93
C LYS A 51 11.06 -4.37 -19.78
N LYS A 52 10.72 -3.59 -20.80
CA LYS A 52 10.80 -2.13 -20.83
C LYS A 52 9.99 -1.60 -19.63
N ASP A 53 10.51 -0.61 -18.93
CA ASP A 53 9.94 -0.08 -17.67
C ASP A 53 8.53 0.54 -17.78
N GLU A 54 7.91 0.49 -18.96
CA GLU A 54 6.68 1.19 -19.31
C GLU A 54 5.53 0.90 -18.33
N ASN A 55 5.30 -0.36 -17.97
CA ASN A 55 4.16 -0.75 -17.12
C ASN A 55 4.50 -0.99 -15.63
N LEU A 56 5.61 -0.44 -15.15
CA LEU A 56 5.94 -0.42 -13.72
C LEU A 56 5.02 0.55 -12.94
N ASN A 57 4.36 0.08 -11.88
CA ASN A 57 3.59 0.90 -10.96
C ASN A 57 4.55 1.54 -9.93
N PRO A 58 4.79 2.87 -9.98
CA PRO A 58 5.76 3.52 -9.08
C PRO A 58 5.28 3.64 -7.63
N LEU A 59 4.05 3.21 -7.32
CA LEU A 59 3.49 3.18 -5.96
C LEU A 59 3.50 1.79 -5.32
N THR A 60 3.68 0.72 -6.10
CA THR A 60 3.76 -0.66 -5.59
C THR A 60 4.96 -1.46 -6.09
N GLY A 61 5.74 -0.99 -7.06
CA GLY A 61 6.86 -1.74 -7.65
C GLY A 61 6.45 -2.94 -8.50
N GLU A 62 5.14 -3.13 -8.72
CA GLU A 62 4.60 -4.22 -9.55
C GLU A 62 4.51 -3.80 -11.02
N TYR A 63 4.75 -4.73 -11.95
CA TYR A 63 4.53 -4.50 -13.38
C TYR A 63 3.04 -4.68 -13.75
N ASN A 64 2.17 -3.89 -13.11
CA ASN A 64 0.71 -3.93 -13.26
C ASN A 64 0.07 -2.58 -13.62
N LEU A 65 0.88 -1.53 -13.83
CA LEU A 65 0.36 -0.25 -14.33
C LEU A 65 -0.10 -0.45 -15.78
N LYS A 66 -1.24 0.15 -16.13
CA LYS A 66 -1.80 0.06 -17.48
C LYS A 66 -1.38 1.27 -18.29
N ASP A 67 -0.97 1.05 -19.55
CA ASP A 67 -0.28 1.98 -20.46
C ASP A 67 -0.77 3.45 -20.39
N ARG A 68 -2.08 3.66 -20.40
CA ARG A 68 -2.74 4.99 -20.32
C ARG A 68 -2.52 5.77 -19.00
N ALA A 69 -1.95 5.14 -17.97
CA ALA A 69 -1.56 5.72 -16.69
C ALA A 69 -0.04 5.91 -16.56
N VAL A 70 0.76 5.45 -17.53
CA VAL A 70 2.21 5.60 -17.54
C VAL A 70 2.57 7.07 -17.71
N GLY A 71 3.50 7.55 -16.88
CA GLY A 71 3.84 8.98 -16.80
C GLY A 71 2.67 9.88 -16.36
N LYS A 72 1.61 9.33 -15.75
CA LYS A 72 0.49 10.10 -15.19
C LYS A 72 0.62 10.25 -13.68
N ARG A 73 0.14 11.40 -13.21
CA ARG A 73 0.02 11.74 -11.80
C ARG A 73 -1.01 10.84 -11.14
N PRO A 74 -0.69 10.23 -9.98
CA PRO A 74 -1.68 9.57 -9.15
C PRO A 74 -2.78 10.53 -8.68
N VAL A 75 -3.85 9.97 -8.12
CA VAL A 75 -4.80 10.71 -7.28
C VAL A 75 -4.77 10.21 -5.85
N SER A 76 -4.97 11.12 -4.91
CA SER A 76 -5.16 10.79 -3.50
C SER A 76 -6.56 11.19 -3.06
N VAL A 77 -7.29 10.29 -2.41
CA VAL A 77 -8.67 10.49 -1.98
C VAL A 77 -8.75 10.40 -0.45
N MET A 78 -9.25 11.47 0.17
CA MET A 78 -9.48 11.50 1.62
C MET A 78 -10.75 10.71 1.98
N VAL A 79 -10.61 9.62 2.74
CA VAL A 79 -11.68 8.69 3.12
C VAL A 79 -11.89 8.69 4.64
N ASN A 80 -13.17 8.70 5.05
CA ASN A 80 -13.59 8.65 6.46
C ASN A 80 -13.23 7.32 7.14
N ASN A 81 -12.67 7.33 8.36
CA ASN A 81 -12.40 6.12 9.12
C ASN A 81 -13.19 5.95 10.43
N ILE A 82 -14.03 6.90 10.86
CA ILE A 82 -14.79 6.70 12.11
C ILE A 82 -15.74 5.50 12.00
N LYS A 83 -15.95 4.73 13.09
CA LYS A 83 -16.72 3.47 13.06
C LYS A 83 -18.11 3.58 12.41
N LYS A 84 -18.81 4.72 12.55
CA LYS A 84 -20.11 4.97 11.88
C LYS A 84 -20.02 4.97 10.34
N ALA A 85 -18.88 5.36 9.77
CA ALA A 85 -18.67 5.37 8.33
C ALA A 85 -18.56 3.96 7.71
N TRP A 86 -18.13 2.97 8.49
CA TRP A 86 -17.82 1.61 8.02
C TRP A 86 -19.05 0.82 7.55
N PRO A 87 -18.88 -0.17 6.65
CA PRO A 87 -17.66 -0.43 5.86
C PRO A 87 -17.40 0.69 4.84
N GLN A 88 -16.13 0.97 4.55
CA GLN A 88 -15.75 1.89 3.47
C GLN A 88 -15.89 1.25 2.09
N TYR A 89 -15.72 2.07 1.05
CA TYR A 89 -15.74 1.66 -0.35
C TYR A 89 -14.41 2.05 -1.00
N GLY A 90 -13.80 1.13 -1.74
CA GLY A 90 -12.67 1.37 -2.65
C GLY A 90 -11.26 1.31 -2.05
N LEU A 91 -11.12 1.12 -0.74
CA LEU A 91 -9.82 1.06 -0.06
C LEU A 91 -9.00 -0.19 -0.45
N SER A 92 -9.65 -1.32 -0.78
CA SER A 92 -8.94 -2.54 -1.22
C SER A 92 -8.26 -2.40 -2.58
N SER A 93 -8.64 -1.38 -3.36
CA SER A 93 -8.06 -1.07 -4.66
C SER A 93 -6.95 -0.01 -4.63
N ALA A 94 -6.62 0.56 -3.46
CA ALA A 94 -5.56 1.55 -3.33
C ALA A 94 -4.16 0.92 -3.44
N ASP A 95 -3.20 1.68 -3.97
CA ASP A 95 -1.78 1.30 -4.01
C ASP A 95 -1.11 1.59 -2.65
N ILE A 96 -1.37 2.79 -2.12
CA ILE A 96 -0.88 3.24 -0.82
C ILE A 96 -2.03 3.87 -0.02
N CYS A 97 -2.17 3.49 1.25
CA CYS A 97 -3.04 4.16 2.20
C CYS A 97 -2.20 4.83 3.30
N TYR A 98 -2.41 6.12 3.55
CA TYR A 98 -1.89 6.80 4.74
C TYR A 98 -3.03 6.98 5.75
N GLU A 99 -2.88 6.38 6.93
CA GLU A 99 -3.80 6.58 8.05
C GLU A 99 -3.14 7.44 9.12
N ILE A 100 -3.84 8.50 9.55
CA ILE A 100 -3.32 9.49 10.51
C ILE A 100 -4.46 9.96 11.42
N VAL A 101 -4.13 10.27 12.68
CA VAL A 101 -5.05 10.91 13.65
C VAL A 101 -5.55 12.26 13.16
N VAL A 102 -6.80 12.59 13.49
CA VAL A 102 -7.43 13.92 13.35
C VAL A 102 -8.09 14.32 14.69
N GLU A 103 -9.03 15.27 14.74
CA GLU A 103 -9.56 15.78 16.02
C GLU A 103 -10.28 14.68 16.83
N GLY A 104 -10.15 14.72 18.16
CA GLY A 104 -10.85 13.80 19.05
C GLY A 104 -10.33 12.35 18.99
N GLY A 105 -9.11 12.14 18.47
CA GLY A 105 -8.45 10.83 18.43
C GLY A 105 -8.97 9.86 17.35
N ILE A 106 -9.96 10.26 16.55
CA ILE A 106 -10.38 9.48 15.38
C ILE A 106 -9.28 9.54 14.30
N THR A 107 -9.15 8.53 13.44
CA THR A 107 -8.26 8.60 12.27
C THR A 107 -9.00 9.01 10.99
N ARG A 108 -8.22 9.35 9.96
CA ARG A 108 -8.68 9.48 8.57
C ARG A 108 -7.67 8.82 7.64
N ILE A 109 -8.15 8.27 6.53
CA ILE A 109 -7.32 7.59 5.54
C ILE A 109 -7.17 8.50 4.31
N MET A 110 -5.98 8.54 3.73
CA MET A 110 -5.72 9.05 2.38
C MET A 110 -5.31 7.87 1.50
N ALA A 111 -6.21 7.44 0.62
CA ALA A 111 -5.97 6.35 -0.31
C ALA A 111 -5.42 6.89 -1.64
N VAL A 112 -4.31 6.35 -2.13
CA VAL A 112 -3.60 6.80 -3.34
C VAL A 112 -3.68 5.74 -4.43
N PHE A 113 -3.89 6.20 -5.67
CA PHE A 113 -4.07 5.37 -6.86
C PHE A 113 -3.21 5.92 -8.01
N ALA A 114 -2.27 5.12 -8.52
CA ALA A 114 -1.42 5.47 -9.66
C ALA A 114 -2.25 5.62 -10.94
N ASP A 115 -3.06 4.61 -11.27
CA ASP A 115 -4.06 4.70 -12.34
C ASP A 115 -5.34 5.39 -11.83
N TYR A 116 -5.34 6.72 -11.88
CA TYR A 116 -6.52 7.52 -11.51
C TYR A 116 -7.77 7.18 -12.35
N GLN A 117 -7.58 6.57 -13.53
CA GLN A 117 -8.65 6.12 -14.42
C GLN A 117 -9.16 4.70 -14.09
N SER A 118 -8.72 4.11 -12.96
CA SER A 118 -9.24 2.85 -12.39
C SER A 118 -9.81 2.99 -10.97
N VAL A 119 -9.90 4.22 -10.42
CA VAL A 119 -10.47 4.46 -9.09
C VAL A 119 -11.93 3.98 -9.03
N PRO A 120 -12.28 3.03 -8.15
CA PRO A 120 -13.65 2.51 -8.01
C PRO A 120 -14.57 3.54 -7.32
N LYS A 121 -15.82 3.17 -6.99
CA LYS A 121 -16.63 3.96 -6.03
C LYS A 121 -15.84 4.04 -4.72
N ILE A 122 -15.37 5.23 -4.36
CA ILE A 122 -14.55 5.45 -3.17
C ILE A 122 -15.17 6.46 -2.21
N GLY A 123 -15.14 6.12 -0.92
CA GLY A 123 -15.62 6.97 0.16
C GLY A 123 -16.11 6.22 1.40
N SER A 124 -16.80 6.87 2.32
CA SER A 124 -17.27 8.28 2.21
C SER A 124 -16.12 9.29 2.17
N VAL A 125 -16.13 10.18 1.17
CA VAL A 125 -15.07 11.20 0.97
C VAL A 125 -15.15 12.27 2.06
N ARG A 126 -13.99 12.69 2.57
CA ARG A 126 -13.84 13.58 3.72
C ARG A 126 -12.74 14.62 3.57
N SER A 127 -12.54 15.40 4.62
CA SER A 127 -11.91 16.71 4.57
C SER A 127 -10.39 16.66 4.64
N VAL A 128 -9.75 17.64 4.00
CA VAL A 128 -8.29 17.83 4.00
C VAL A 128 -7.77 18.28 5.37
N ARG A 129 -6.56 17.82 5.72
CA ARG A 129 -5.62 18.51 6.63
C ARG A 129 -4.33 18.78 5.88
N HIS A 130 -3.61 19.80 6.31
CA HIS A 130 -2.34 20.20 5.73
C HIS A 130 -1.31 19.06 5.77
N TYR A 131 -1.18 18.32 6.88
CA TYR A 131 -0.26 17.19 7.00
C TYR A 131 -0.54 16.01 6.02
N PHE A 132 -1.78 15.80 5.56
CA PHE A 132 -2.02 14.86 4.45
C PHE A 132 -1.48 15.36 3.10
N LEU A 133 -1.41 16.68 2.89
CA LEU A 133 -0.77 17.27 1.72
C LEU A 133 0.75 17.06 1.75
N ASP A 134 1.36 17.03 2.93
CA ASP A 134 2.79 16.71 3.09
C ASP A 134 3.09 15.24 2.70
N CYS A 135 2.14 14.32 2.85
CA CYS A 135 2.24 12.95 2.29
C CYS A 135 1.95 12.92 0.77
N SER A 136 0.98 13.70 0.28
CA SER A 136 0.58 13.72 -1.15
C SER A 136 1.56 14.46 -2.07
N ALA A 137 2.23 15.52 -1.60
CA ALA A 137 3.08 16.37 -2.42
C ALA A 137 4.24 15.65 -3.14
N PRO A 138 5.05 14.78 -2.48
CA PRO A 138 6.11 14.04 -3.18
C PRO A 138 5.55 12.97 -4.15
N LEU A 139 4.33 12.51 -3.93
CA LEU A 139 3.58 11.65 -4.85
C LEU A 139 2.94 12.44 -6.01
N ASN A 140 3.11 13.77 -6.06
CA ASN A 140 2.59 14.67 -7.10
C ASN A 140 1.09 14.48 -7.42
N THR A 141 0.29 14.10 -6.43
CA THR A 141 -1.09 13.67 -6.70
C THR A 141 -1.99 14.84 -7.11
N ILE A 142 -3.13 14.52 -7.74
CA ILE A 142 -4.30 15.41 -7.74
C ILE A 142 -5.16 15.04 -6.52
N PHE A 143 -5.41 16.01 -5.63
CA PHE A 143 -5.89 15.77 -4.27
C PHE A 143 -7.41 15.91 -4.15
N VAL A 144 -8.10 14.81 -3.85
CA VAL A 144 -9.57 14.71 -3.86
C VAL A 144 -10.11 14.64 -2.43
N HIS A 145 -11.00 15.57 -2.08
CA HIS A 145 -11.51 15.71 -0.71
C HIS A 145 -12.93 16.29 -0.67
N TRP A 146 -13.53 16.31 0.53
CA TRP A 146 -14.77 17.01 0.81
C TRP A 146 -14.62 17.87 2.06
N GLY A 147 -14.51 19.18 1.88
CA GLY A 147 -14.28 20.13 2.97
C GLY A 147 -12.82 20.19 3.41
N GLY A 148 -12.53 21.06 4.38
CA GLY A 148 -11.22 21.20 5.02
C GLY A 148 -11.34 21.77 6.43
N SER A 149 -10.28 21.64 7.22
CA SER A 149 -9.98 22.60 8.29
C SER A 149 -9.41 23.89 7.70
N THR A 150 -9.41 24.99 8.45
CA THR A 150 -8.78 26.26 8.00
C THR A 150 -7.30 26.07 7.58
N PRO A 151 -6.39 25.49 8.40
CA PRO A 151 -5.00 25.25 7.96
C PRO A 151 -4.89 24.34 6.73
N GLY A 152 -5.78 23.36 6.60
CA GLY A 152 -5.89 22.49 5.43
C GLY A 152 -6.27 23.24 4.14
N TYR A 153 -7.20 24.19 4.20
CA TYR A 153 -7.54 25.05 3.06
C TYR A 153 -6.44 26.07 2.76
N ASP A 154 -5.86 26.68 3.78
CA ASP A 154 -4.76 27.63 3.62
C ASP A 154 -3.52 26.95 3.03
N ALA A 155 -3.22 25.71 3.42
CA ALA A 155 -2.16 24.91 2.83
C ALA A 155 -2.47 24.48 1.38
N VAL A 156 -3.72 24.12 1.04
CA VAL A 156 -4.12 23.88 -0.37
C VAL A 156 -3.87 25.13 -1.22
N LYS A 157 -4.29 26.30 -0.74
CA LYS A 157 -4.17 27.58 -1.45
C LYS A 157 -2.72 28.05 -1.58
N SER A 158 -1.98 28.10 -0.47
CA SER A 158 -0.60 28.62 -0.41
C SER A 158 0.42 27.73 -1.12
N ARG A 159 0.25 26.40 -1.05
CA ARG A 159 1.12 25.42 -1.72
C ARG A 159 0.70 25.12 -3.16
N GLY A 160 -0.33 25.78 -3.69
CA GLY A 160 -0.79 25.62 -5.08
C GLY A 160 -1.35 24.23 -5.43
N ILE A 161 -1.89 23.50 -4.44
CA ILE A 161 -2.26 22.09 -4.61
C ILE A 161 -3.42 21.96 -5.62
N ASN A 162 -3.21 21.14 -6.65
CA ASN A 162 -4.24 20.78 -7.61
C ASN A 162 -5.29 19.89 -6.92
N ASN A 163 -6.38 20.49 -6.48
CA ASN A 163 -7.40 19.82 -5.66
C ASN A 163 -8.79 19.71 -6.32
N ILE A 164 -9.56 18.72 -5.90
CA ILE A 164 -10.97 18.52 -6.26
C ILE A 164 -11.75 18.46 -4.93
N ASP A 165 -12.42 19.56 -4.58
CA ASP A 165 -13.19 19.67 -3.32
C ASP A 165 -14.69 19.57 -3.57
N GLY A 166 -15.33 18.57 -2.96
CA GLY A 166 -16.78 18.35 -3.01
C GLY A 166 -17.64 19.51 -2.48
N MET A 167 -17.10 20.40 -1.64
CA MET A 167 -17.81 21.63 -1.27
C MET A 167 -18.05 22.57 -2.45
N SER A 168 -17.18 22.54 -3.46
CA SER A 168 -17.28 23.38 -4.68
C SER A 168 -17.62 22.60 -5.95
N MET A 169 -17.41 21.27 -5.96
CA MET A 169 -17.55 20.40 -7.14
C MET A 169 -18.56 19.26 -6.95
N SER A 170 -19.44 19.35 -5.94
CA SER A 170 -20.60 18.47 -5.78
C SER A 170 -21.40 18.35 -7.09
N LYS A 171 -21.93 17.15 -7.38
CA LYS A 171 -22.63 16.77 -8.64
C LYS A 171 -21.75 16.74 -9.90
N VAL A 172 -20.60 17.43 -9.93
CA VAL A 172 -19.65 17.38 -11.06
C VAL A 172 -18.63 16.25 -10.87
N SER A 173 -17.98 16.24 -9.69
CA SER A 173 -16.92 15.29 -9.34
C SER A 173 -17.24 14.43 -8.13
N PHE A 174 -18.50 14.48 -7.67
CA PHE A 174 -18.98 13.67 -6.56
C PHE A 174 -20.46 13.34 -6.71
N LEU A 175 -20.80 12.11 -6.37
CA LEU A 175 -22.18 11.66 -6.17
C LEU A 175 -22.51 11.67 -4.67
N ARG A 176 -23.81 11.74 -4.36
CA ARG A 176 -24.32 11.52 -3.00
C ARG A 176 -25.24 10.31 -2.97
N ASP A 177 -24.90 9.36 -2.13
CA ASP A 177 -25.65 8.15 -1.86
C ASP A 177 -26.85 8.47 -0.96
N ASN A 178 -28.03 8.58 -1.56
CA ASN A 178 -29.23 9.05 -0.86
C ASN A 178 -29.76 8.04 0.18
N GLN A 179 -29.36 6.77 0.11
CA GLN A 179 -29.69 5.77 1.13
C GLN A 179 -28.79 5.96 2.35
N LEU A 180 -27.46 5.95 2.16
CA LEU A 180 -26.50 6.23 3.24
C LEU A 180 -26.72 7.63 3.86
N LYS A 181 -27.25 8.60 3.09
CA LYS A 181 -27.64 9.92 3.63
C LYS A 181 -28.75 9.81 4.68
N LYS A 182 -29.76 8.95 4.44
CA LYS A 182 -30.88 8.72 5.37
C LYS A 182 -30.43 7.90 6.58
N GLU A 183 -29.68 6.82 6.35
CA GLU A 183 -29.27 5.86 7.39
C GLU A 183 -28.20 6.41 8.33
N LYS A 184 -27.23 7.17 7.79
CA LYS A 184 -26.03 7.59 8.52
C LYS A 184 -25.88 9.11 8.59
N GLY A 185 -26.10 9.82 7.49
CA GLY A 185 -25.98 11.27 7.41
C GLY A 185 -25.32 11.79 6.12
N GLN A 186 -25.38 13.11 5.91
CA GLN A 186 -24.78 13.78 4.75
C GLN A 186 -23.24 13.67 4.69
N GLU A 187 -22.64 13.45 5.85
CA GLU A 187 -21.21 13.35 6.10
C GLU A 187 -20.66 11.92 6.00
N PHE A 188 -21.51 10.96 5.61
CA PHE A 188 -21.18 9.56 5.33
C PHE A 188 -21.61 9.09 3.93
N SER A 189 -22.15 9.99 3.11
CA SER A 189 -22.84 9.65 1.86
C SER A 189 -22.20 10.24 0.60
N ASN A 190 -21.04 10.91 0.71
CA ASN A 190 -20.36 11.50 -0.45
C ASN A 190 -19.35 10.53 -1.05
N PHE A 191 -19.40 10.32 -2.37
CA PHE A 191 -18.54 9.38 -3.09
C PHE A 191 -17.99 9.99 -4.37
N THR A 192 -16.86 9.45 -4.83
CA THR A 192 -16.31 9.73 -6.16
C THR A 192 -15.83 8.42 -6.83
N ASN A 193 -15.37 8.50 -8.07
CA ASN A 193 -14.78 7.40 -8.87
C ASN A 193 -13.92 8.00 -10.00
N ALA A 194 -13.29 7.15 -10.81
CA ALA A 194 -12.47 7.56 -11.96
C ALA A 194 -13.15 8.59 -12.90
N GLU A 195 -14.41 8.35 -13.26
CA GLU A 195 -15.19 9.20 -14.18
C GLU A 195 -15.44 10.61 -13.60
N LEU A 196 -15.81 10.67 -12.32
CA LEU A 196 -16.08 11.91 -11.59
C LEU A 196 -14.78 12.70 -11.30
N ILE A 197 -13.69 11.99 -11.04
CA ILE A 197 -12.34 12.56 -10.91
C ILE A 197 -11.90 13.16 -12.24
N GLN A 198 -12.04 12.44 -13.36
CA GLN A 198 -11.72 12.92 -14.71
C GLN A 198 -12.51 14.21 -15.05
N LYS A 199 -13.83 14.22 -14.82
CA LYS A 199 -14.67 15.44 -14.96
C LYS A 199 -14.17 16.62 -14.11
N GLY A 200 -13.55 16.33 -12.96
CA GLY A 200 -12.96 17.35 -12.09
C GLY A 200 -11.64 17.90 -12.61
N ILE A 201 -10.76 17.03 -13.09
CA ILE A 201 -9.50 17.35 -13.76
C ILE A 201 -9.77 18.24 -14.99
N GLU A 202 -10.73 17.85 -15.83
CA GLU A 202 -11.18 18.63 -17.00
C GLU A 202 -11.73 20.00 -16.61
N LYS A 203 -12.66 20.04 -15.66
CA LYS A 203 -13.29 21.30 -15.21
C LYS A 203 -12.29 22.28 -14.59
N LYS A 204 -11.22 21.76 -13.99
CA LYS A 204 -10.11 22.54 -13.42
C LYS A 204 -8.95 22.80 -14.39
N LYS A 205 -8.93 22.12 -15.55
CA LYS A 205 -7.82 22.11 -16.52
C LYS A 205 -6.46 21.71 -15.92
N TYR A 206 -6.45 20.74 -14.99
CA TYR A 206 -5.19 20.28 -14.39
C TYR A 206 -4.37 19.42 -15.35
N ASN A 207 -3.05 19.64 -15.37
CA ASN A 207 -2.12 18.74 -16.06
C ASN A 207 -2.07 17.38 -15.35
N THR A 208 -2.29 16.30 -16.10
CA THR A 208 -2.26 14.91 -15.60
C THR A 208 -0.92 14.21 -15.77
N SER A 209 0.06 14.81 -16.46
CA SER A 209 1.38 14.20 -16.66
C SER A 209 2.31 14.50 -15.48
N GLY A 210 3.11 13.51 -15.07
CA GLY A 210 4.08 13.61 -13.98
C GLY A 210 4.35 12.26 -13.31
N THR A 211 5.47 12.16 -12.61
CA THR A 211 5.92 10.95 -11.92
C THR A 211 5.84 11.14 -10.40
N PRO A 212 5.30 10.18 -9.62
CA PRO A 212 5.34 10.21 -8.16
C PRO A 212 6.70 9.75 -7.62
N ASN A 213 7.07 10.19 -6.42
CA ASN A 213 8.23 9.70 -5.67
C ASN A 213 7.78 9.24 -4.26
N PRO A 214 7.73 7.92 -3.98
CA PRO A 214 7.31 7.41 -2.68
C PRO A 214 8.37 7.54 -1.57
N GLY A 215 9.63 7.86 -1.91
CA GLY A 215 10.72 8.04 -0.95
C GLY A 215 11.53 6.78 -0.58
N PHE A 216 11.21 5.66 -1.22
CA PHE A 216 11.90 4.38 -1.07
C PHE A 216 12.01 3.68 -2.43
N GLN A 217 12.83 2.63 -2.50
CA GLN A 217 12.99 1.80 -3.68
C GLN A 217 12.43 0.41 -3.40
N PHE A 218 11.75 -0.16 -4.39
CA PHE A 218 11.28 -1.54 -4.34
C PHE A 218 12.42 -2.49 -4.69
N ASP A 219 12.61 -3.54 -3.89
CA ASP A 219 13.52 -4.64 -4.22
C ASP A 219 12.76 -5.64 -5.12
N PRO A 220 13.13 -5.80 -6.41
CA PRO A 220 12.34 -6.55 -7.38
C PRO A 220 12.26 -8.06 -7.08
N THR A 221 13.05 -8.58 -6.13
CA THR A 221 12.91 -9.97 -5.66
C THR A 221 11.63 -10.22 -4.86
N GLY A 222 11.11 -9.18 -4.18
CA GLY A 222 10.02 -9.31 -3.20
C GLY A 222 10.34 -10.21 -2.00
N GLN A 223 11.64 -10.45 -1.70
CA GLN A 223 12.10 -11.30 -0.60
C GLN A 223 12.79 -10.51 0.54
N VAL A 224 12.52 -9.21 0.68
CA VAL A 224 13.01 -8.41 1.81
C VAL A 224 12.34 -8.91 3.09
N THR A 225 13.14 -9.41 4.03
CA THR A 225 12.71 -9.83 5.36
C THR A 225 13.46 -9.04 6.44
N GLY A 226 12.82 -8.91 7.60
CA GLY A 226 13.40 -8.34 8.81
C GLY A 226 13.90 -9.40 9.79
N SER A 227 14.56 -8.96 10.86
CA SER A 227 15.23 -9.83 11.84
C SER A 227 14.34 -10.28 13.01
N VAL A 228 13.07 -9.85 13.04
CA VAL A 228 12.11 -10.15 14.11
C VAL A 228 10.80 -10.61 13.47
N ALA A 229 10.14 -11.59 14.09
CA ALA A 229 8.78 -11.99 13.69
C ALA A 229 7.79 -10.83 13.81
N ALA A 230 6.79 -10.85 12.92
CA ALA A 230 5.71 -9.88 12.85
C ALA A 230 4.51 -10.51 12.13
N THR A 231 3.92 -11.53 12.74
CA THR A 231 2.65 -12.12 12.29
C THR A 231 1.44 -11.38 12.83
N ASP A 232 1.55 -10.83 14.05
CA ASP A 232 0.43 -10.19 14.75
C ASP A 232 0.83 -8.77 15.18
N ILE A 233 0.25 -7.77 14.53
CA ILE A 233 0.59 -6.35 14.71
C ILE A 233 -0.63 -5.60 15.22
N SER A 234 -0.48 -4.82 16.30
CA SER A 234 -1.52 -3.94 16.82
C SER A 234 -0.98 -2.53 17.01
N VAL A 235 -1.50 -1.59 16.21
CA VAL A 235 -1.05 -0.19 16.15
C VAL A 235 -2.11 0.72 16.78
N LYS A 236 -1.83 1.17 18.01
CA LYS A 236 -2.70 2.11 18.72
C LYS A 236 -2.46 3.53 18.20
N PHE A 237 -3.46 4.10 17.54
CA PHE A 237 -3.44 5.52 17.14
C PHE A 237 -3.91 6.43 18.27
N SER A 238 -4.85 5.98 19.10
CA SER A 238 -5.43 6.77 20.20
C SER A 238 -6.18 5.89 21.22
N GLY A 239 -6.95 6.50 22.12
CA GLY A 239 -7.96 5.78 22.93
C GLY A 239 -9.23 5.38 22.16
N TYR A 240 -9.40 5.79 20.90
CA TYR A 240 -10.56 5.48 20.05
C TYR A 240 -10.22 4.55 18.87
N VAL A 241 -9.00 4.62 18.33
CA VAL A 241 -8.53 3.77 17.21
C VAL A 241 -7.31 2.95 17.61
N THR A 242 -7.46 1.63 17.46
CA THR A 242 -6.37 0.68 17.29
C THR A 242 -6.64 -0.04 15.97
N ALA A 243 -5.61 -0.13 15.12
CA ALA A 243 -5.64 -0.88 13.87
C ALA A 243 -4.76 -2.12 14.01
N ASP A 244 -5.33 -3.28 13.69
CA ASP A 244 -4.67 -4.57 13.82
C ASP A 244 -4.40 -5.14 12.42
N PHE A 245 -3.29 -5.86 12.26
CA PHE A 245 -2.85 -6.44 10.99
C PHE A 245 -2.34 -7.86 11.21
N ASP A 246 -3.09 -8.83 10.67
CA ASP A 246 -2.84 -10.26 10.85
C ASP A 246 -2.16 -10.83 9.59
N TYR A 247 -0.99 -11.46 9.70
CA TYR A 247 -0.27 -12.01 8.54
C TYR A 247 -0.87 -13.34 8.09
N ASP A 248 -1.48 -13.36 6.91
CA ASP A 248 -1.80 -14.60 6.21
C ASP A 248 -0.59 -15.10 5.42
N SER A 249 0.05 -16.15 5.92
CA SER A 249 1.18 -16.82 5.27
C SER A 249 0.79 -17.52 3.95
N THR A 250 -0.50 -17.74 3.69
CA THR A 250 -1.02 -18.34 2.45
C THR A 250 -0.94 -17.36 1.27
N THR A 251 -1.35 -16.10 1.48
CA THR A 251 -1.27 -15.04 0.46
C THR A 251 -0.02 -14.16 0.59
N GLY A 252 0.70 -14.23 1.72
CA GLY A 252 1.85 -13.40 2.03
C GLY A 252 1.50 -11.94 2.33
N LYS A 253 0.26 -11.69 2.81
CA LYS A 253 -0.30 -10.34 3.03
C LYS A 253 -0.82 -10.17 4.45
N TYR A 254 -0.87 -8.92 4.89
CA TYR A 254 -1.45 -8.49 6.16
C TYR A 254 -2.93 -8.12 5.98
N LEU A 255 -3.80 -8.81 6.69
CA LEU A 255 -5.24 -8.58 6.73
C LEU A 255 -5.57 -7.53 7.78
N LYS A 256 -6.11 -6.37 7.38
CA LYS A 256 -6.39 -5.26 8.31
C LYS A 256 -7.72 -5.42 9.04
N SER A 257 -7.70 -5.14 10.33
CA SER A 257 -8.83 -5.04 11.25
C SER A 257 -8.78 -3.69 11.99
N GLU A 258 -9.92 -3.26 12.54
CA GLU A 258 -10.02 -2.06 13.39
C GLU A 258 -11.34 -2.13 14.19
N PHE A 259 -11.44 -1.41 15.30
CA PHE A 259 -12.66 -1.36 16.14
C PHE A 259 -13.21 -2.74 16.58
N GLY A 260 -12.37 -3.77 16.64
CA GLY A 260 -12.74 -5.16 16.94
C GLY A 260 -13.38 -5.94 15.78
N GLN A 261 -13.19 -5.53 14.53
CA GLN A 261 -13.77 -6.19 13.35
C GLN A 261 -12.84 -6.11 12.12
N LYS A 262 -12.96 -7.08 11.21
CA LYS A 262 -12.28 -7.10 9.91
C LYS A 262 -12.64 -5.85 9.09
N GLN A 263 -11.65 -5.16 8.50
CA GLN A 263 -11.93 -4.00 7.65
C GLN A 263 -12.36 -4.44 6.25
N ILE A 264 -13.66 -4.52 6.03
CA ILE A 264 -14.25 -4.93 4.75
C ILE A 264 -14.42 -3.73 3.81
N ASP A 265 -13.96 -3.86 2.56
CA ASP A 265 -14.33 -2.95 1.47
C ASP A 265 -15.69 -3.36 0.89
N LYS A 266 -16.63 -2.43 0.86
CA LYS A 266 -18.02 -2.72 0.49
C LYS A 266 -18.26 -2.84 -1.03
N ASN A 267 -17.27 -2.54 -1.87
CA ASN A 267 -17.37 -2.77 -3.32
C ASN A 267 -17.30 -4.27 -3.69
N ASN A 268 -16.47 -5.04 -3.00
CA ASN A 268 -16.20 -6.47 -3.27
C ASN A 268 -16.52 -7.38 -2.07
N ASN A 269 -16.78 -6.82 -0.89
CA ASN A 269 -16.93 -7.51 0.40
C ASN A 269 -15.66 -8.28 0.83
N GLN A 270 -14.48 -7.89 0.32
CA GLN A 270 -13.19 -8.46 0.73
C GLN A 270 -12.63 -7.69 1.93
N GLN A 271 -11.89 -8.37 2.81
CA GLN A 271 -11.08 -7.70 3.83
C GLN A 271 -9.92 -6.97 3.15
N ILE A 272 -9.57 -5.77 3.64
CA ILE A 272 -8.37 -5.06 3.19
C ILE A 272 -7.14 -5.93 3.49
N ALA A 273 -6.34 -6.17 2.45
CA ALA A 273 -5.10 -6.91 2.52
C ALA A 273 -3.97 -6.09 1.87
N VAL A 274 -2.82 -5.98 2.55
CA VAL A 274 -1.64 -5.22 2.08
C VAL A 274 -0.36 -6.05 2.20
N ASP A 275 0.64 -5.76 1.38
CA ASP A 275 1.92 -6.47 1.33
C ASP A 275 2.96 -5.87 2.28
N ASN A 276 2.79 -4.58 2.58
CA ASN A 276 3.67 -3.77 3.40
C ASN A 276 2.86 -2.99 4.45
N VAL A 277 3.30 -3.02 5.70
CA VAL A 277 2.83 -2.12 6.76
C VAL A 277 4.00 -1.28 7.24
N PHE A 278 3.81 0.04 7.30
CA PHE A 278 4.76 1.00 7.83
C PHE A 278 4.15 1.67 9.06
N VAL A 279 4.83 1.63 10.19
CA VAL A 279 4.45 2.39 11.39
C VAL A 279 5.47 3.52 11.55
N LEU A 280 5.03 4.77 11.46
CA LEU A 280 5.87 5.96 11.64
C LEU A 280 5.48 6.65 12.95
N TYR A 281 6.42 6.73 13.88
CA TYR A 281 6.30 7.54 15.08
C TYR A 281 6.73 8.97 14.78
N ALA A 282 5.79 9.91 14.93
CA ALA A 282 5.96 11.34 14.68
C ALA A 282 5.47 12.15 15.87
N ASP A 283 5.94 13.38 15.99
CA ASP A 283 5.34 14.37 16.89
C ASP A 283 3.96 14.80 16.31
N ILE A 284 2.89 14.52 17.06
CA ILE A 284 1.50 14.84 16.70
C ILE A 284 0.84 15.57 17.87
N HIS A 285 0.59 16.87 17.69
CA HIS A 285 0.10 17.77 18.75
C HIS A 285 -1.04 18.68 18.25
N LEU A 286 -1.58 19.54 19.13
CA LEU A 286 -2.56 20.56 18.75
C LEU A 286 -1.91 21.64 17.90
N TYR A 287 -2.49 21.93 16.73
CA TYR A 287 -2.06 22.99 15.83
C TYR A 287 -1.94 24.34 16.56
N ALA A 288 -0.85 25.07 16.34
CA ALA A 288 -0.53 26.29 17.08
C ALA A 288 -1.70 27.31 17.04
N GLY A 289 -2.10 27.81 18.21
CA GLY A 289 -3.25 28.72 18.36
C GLY A 289 -4.62 28.06 18.19
N SER A 290 -4.72 26.73 18.12
CA SER A 290 -5.97 25.97 17.98
C SER A 290 -6.20 25.03 19.17
N ASN A 291 -7.45 24.98 19.66
CA ASN A 291 -7.93 23.99 20.63
C ASN A 291 -8.61 22.78 19.96
N LYS A 292 -8.43 22.59 18.64
CA LYS A 292 -9.24 21.66 17.84
C LYS A 292 -8.44 20.89 16.80
N TRP A 293 -7.75 21.60 15.91
CA TRP A 293 -7.04 20.97 14.80
C TRP A 293 -5.73 20.35 15.31
N MET A 294 -5.36 19.19 14.77
CA MET A 294 -4.05 18.58 15.04
C MET A 294 -3.01 19.08 14.02
N ASP A 295 -1.73 18.88 14.32
CA ASP A 295 -0.60 18.98 13.41
C ASP A 295 0.28 17.71 13.47
N VAL A 296 1.19 17.55 12.51
CA VAL A 296 2.21 16.48 12.48
C VAL A 296 3.55 17.11 12.06
N GLU A 297 4.49 17.20 12.98
CA GLU A 297 5.78 17.87 12.74
C GLU A 297 6.78 16.93 12.04
N TYR A 298 6.62 16.81 10.72
CA TYR A 298 7.45 15.94 9.88
C TYR A 298 8.94 16.33 9.80
N ASN A 299 9.30 17.59 10.09
CA ASN A 299 10.68 18.06 9.98
C ASN A 299 11.55 17.57 11.14
N LYS A 300 10.95 17.18 12.28
CA LYS A 300 11.65 16.47 13.37
C LYS A 300 12.11 15.06 12.98
N GLY A 301 11.50 14.46 11.94
CA GLY A 301 11.69 13.06 11.62
C GLY A 301 11.18 12.14 12.74
N GLY A 302 11.70 10.92 12.79
CA GLY A 302 11.38 9.99 13.87
C GLY A 302 11.93 8.59 13.66
N SER A 303 11.32 7.63 14.34
CA SER A 303 11.59 6.20 14.18
C SER A 303 10.35 5.48 13.67
N GLY A 304 10.51 4.25 13.19
CA GLY A 304 9.40 3.46 12.69
C GLY A 304 9.75 2.00 12.44
N TYR A 305 8.72 1.25 12.07
CA TYR A 305 8.78 -0.18 11.79
C TYR A 305 8.29 -0.42 10.36
N TYR A 306 9.12 -1.08 9.55
CA TYR A 306 8.73 -1.61 8.24
C TYR A 306 8.45 -3.09 8.40
N ILE A 307 7.28 -3.52 7.95
CA ILE A 307 6.76 -4.85 8.24
C ILE A 307 6.25 -5.48 6.95
N SER A 308 6.83 -6.61 6.58
CA SER A 308 6.50 -7.38 5.38
C SER A 308 6.92 -8.84 5.55
N LYS A 309 6.32 -9.75 4.78
CA LYS A 309 6.64 -11.20 4.77
C LYS A 309 6.64 -11.90 6.15
N GLY A 310 5.81 -11.44 7.10
CA GLY A 310 5.77 -11.98 8.47
C GLY A 310 6.90 -11.49 9.37
N THR A 311 7.60 -10.42 8.99
CA THR A 311 8.82 -9.94 9.66
C THR A 311 8.93 -8.41 9.75
N LYS A 312 9.62 -7.90 10.79
CA LYS A 312 9.84 -6.48 11.07
C LYS A 312 11.31 -6.06 10.91
N THR A 313 11.52 -4.94 10.22
CA THR A 313 12.77 -4.17 10.17
C THR A 313 12.57 -2.80 10.82
N ASP A 314 13.47 -2.42 11.72
CA ASP A 314 13.44 -1.09 12.36
C ASP A 314 14.12 -0.04 11.48
N PHE A 315 13.51 1.15 11.39
CA PHE A 315 14.05 2.28 10.64
C PHE A 315 13.98 3.61 11.41
N THR A 316 14.82 4.54 10.97
CA THR A 316 14.64 5.98 11.20
C THR A 316 14.07 6.62 9.93
N TRP A 317 13.29 7.69 10.09
CA TRP A 317 12.73 8.42 8.97
C TRP A 317 12.94 9.93 9.13
N SER A 318 13.08 10.63 8.00
CA SER A 318 13.19 12.08 7.97
C SER A 318 12.47 12.65 6.75
N LYS A 319 12.13 13.94 6.78
CA LYS A 319 11.49 14.63 5.66
C LYS A 319 11.91 16.10 5.67
N SER A 320 12.73 16.50 4.69
CA SER A 320 13.34 17.83 4.60
C SER A 320 12.40 18.89 3.99
N GLY A 321 11.15 18.93 4.48
CA GLY A 321 10.12 19.89 4.06
C GLY A 321 8.96 19.29 3.26
N SER A 322 7.89 20.08 3.14
CA SER A 322 6.56 19.62 2.68
C SER A 322 6.54 18.89 1.34
N ASN A 323 7.28 19.37 0.33
CA ASN A 323 7.29 18.79 -1.01
C ASN A 323 8.34 17.68 -1.22
N LYS A 324 9.17 17.39 -0.20
CA LYS A 324 10.19 16.35 -0.29
C LYS A 324 9.60 14.98 0.08
N PRO A 325 10.07 13.89 -0.52
CA PRO A 325 9.70 12.54 -0.07
C PRO A 325 10.17 12.33 1.38
N PHE A 326 9.54 11.37 2.06
CA PHE A 326 10.16 10.76 3.23
C PHE A 326 11.45 10.06 2.81
N GLN A 327 12.45 10.03 3.69
CA GLN A 327 13.66 9.23 3.54
C GLN A 327 13.68 8.20 4.66
N PHE A 328 13.75 6.93 4.30
CA PHE A 328 13.73 5.80 5.23
C PHE A 328 15.11 5.15 5.30
N LYS A 329 15.64 5.02 6.52
CA LYS A 329 16.99 4.52 6.80
C LYS A 329 16.93 3.36 7.80
N ASP A 330 17.45 2.21 7.43
CA ASP A 330 17.55 1.08 8.36
C ASP A 330 18.61 1.31 9.46
N ALA A 331 18.75 0.34 10.37
CA ALA A 331 19.71 0.41 11.48
C ALA A 331 21.20 0.51 11.07
N SER A 332 21.55 0.27 9.80
CA SER A 332 22.91 0.48 9.25
C SER A 332 23.10 1.86 8.63
N GLY A 333 22.03 2.64 8.44
CA GLY A 333 22.04 3.89 7.69
C GLY A 333 21.92 3.72 6.17
N ALA A 334 21.76 2.49 5.67
CA ALA A 334 21.40 2.23 4.29
C ALA A 334 19.94 2.64 4.01
N ASN A 335 19.59 2.82 2.73
CA ASN A 335 18.20 3.10 2.34
C ASN A 335 17.34 1.86 2.59
N LEU A 336 16.21 2.03 3.28
CA LEU A 336 15.27 0.95 3.52
C LEU A 336 14.79 0.35 2.19
N LYS A 337 15.01 -0.96 2.02
CA LYS A 337 14.42 -1.76 0.94
C LYS A 337 12.97 -2.11 1.25
N VAL A 338 12.11 -2.14 0.23
CA VAL A 338 10.67 -2.41 0.35
C VAL A 338 10.25 -3.48 -0.65
N ASN A 339 9.39 -4.42 -0.26
CA ASN A 339 8.83 -5.43 -1.16
C ASN A 339 7.77 -4.83 -2.10
N PRO A 340 7.66 -5.30 -3.36
CA PRO A 340 6.55 -4.93 -4.22
C PRO A 340 5.20 -5.34 -3.64
N GLY A 341 4.18 -4.51 -3.90
CA GLY A 341 2.81 -4.68 -3.43
C GLY A 341 2.28 -3.46 -2.67
N LYS A 342 1.07 -3.61 -2.12
CA LYS A 342 0.32 -2.50 -1.50
C LYS A 342 0.85 -2.11 -0.13
N SER A 343 0.81 -0.83 0.19
CA SER A 343 1.40 -0.29 1.43
C SER A 343 0.39 0.46 2.32
N TRP A 344 0.37 0.13 3.61
CA TRP A 344 -0.38 0.91 4.62
C TRP A 344 0.58 1.64 5.57
N PHE A 345 0.49 2.96 5.59
CA PHE A 345 1.28 3.85 6.45
C PHE A 345 0.43 4.30 7.65
N CYS A 346 0.69 3.71 8.81
CA CYS A 346 0.18 4.17 10.09
C CYS A 346 1.10 5.28 10.62
N ILE A 347 0.68 6.55 10.51
CA ILE A 347 1.41 7.67 11.12
C ILE A 347 0.76 7.98 12.47
N VAL A 348 1.51 7.72 13.53
CA VAL A 348 1.08 7.73 14.93
C VAL A 348 1.93 8.67 15.76
N SER A 349 1.37 9.15 16.87
CA SER A 349 2.17 9.86 17.88
C SER A 349 3.26 8.94 18.43
N ASP A 350 4.46 9.50 18.62
CA ASP A 350 5.58 8.87 19.31
C ASP A 350 5.24 8.44 20.76
N GLU A 351 4.34 9.15 21.44
CA GLU A 351 3.74 8.70 22.72
C GLU A 351 3.10 7.30 22.62
N GLN A 352 2.61 6.90 21.44
CA GLN A 352 2.01 5.59 21.23
C GLN A 352 3.02 4.48 20.88
N LYS A 353 4.32 4.78 20.82
CA LYS A 353 5.36 3.78 20.53
C LYS A 353 5.38 2.63 21.52
N GLY A 354 5.22 2.92 22.82
CA GLY A 354 5.10 1.90 23.87
C GLY A 354 3.78 1.12 23.86
N ASN A 355 2.77 1.59 23.12
CA ASN A 355 1.47 0.93 22.96
C ASN A 355 1.36 0.08 21.68
N THR A 356 2.38 0.09 20.81
CA THR A 356 2.38 -0.73 19.59
C THR A 356 2.90 -2.12 19.90
N THR A 357 2.10 -3.15 19.59
CA THR A 357 2.49 -4.56 19.77
C THR A 357 2.86 -5.17 18.42
N ILE A 358 3.96 -5.92 18.38
CA ILE A 358 4.36 -6.77 17.25
C ILE A 358 4.82 -8.10 17.85
N LYS A 359 4.39 -9.22 17.27
CA LYS A 359 4.76 -10.60 17.65
C LYS A 359 5.10 -11.41 16.42
#